data_AF-A0A8K0VEC8-F1
#
_entry.id   AF-A0A8K0VEC8-F1
#
_cell.length_a   1.000
_cell.length_b   1.000
_cell.length_c   1.000
_cell.angle_alpha   90.00
_cell.angle_beta   90.00
_cell.angle_gamma   90.00
#
_symmetry.space_group_name_H-M   'P 1'
#
loop_
_entity.id
_entity.type
_entity.pdbx_description
1 polymer ?
#
loop_
_entity_poly.entity_id
_entity_poly.type
_entity_poly.pdbx_seq_one_letter_code
_entity_poly.pdbx_strand_id
1 'polypeptide(L)'
;MHQKEEEEAPLNDDVSRGSDSGEFTRSYNYVHTRRPRRGWCNCLGMTVSFLAIIIISGLCGAWISFYFLNIDQNCAAHTTQWYVEGILTWAAPLLDDVEIKYAFKEFDGNFMDENVYRQNGSSEVDAAWEALGVDYRAGVISYEDGLASGLDASFVQRSEKYGGGFLVNVEGMHHLHCLNLVRKSLYFNYDHYKAIGKHAFENKGDVFQRHVSHCLDTIRQVLMCNVDTAVLGQVWASKDDPIAFPDFNTRHMCKNYEAVREWAEKLQAPPNDELPPDFLLIPTAEQILPKIP
;
A
#
# COMPACT_ATOMS: atom_id res chain seq x y z
N MET A 1 30.09 13.80 -56.08
CA MET A 1 29.39 12.58 -56.50
C MET A 1 27.90 12.92 -56.46
N HIS A 2 27.30 13.39 -57.57
CA HIS A 2 26.51 12.58 -58.53
C HIS A 2 25.43 11.77 -57.83
N GLN A 3 24.15 11.75 -58.19
CA GLN A 3 23.29 12.23 -59.30
C GLN A 3 21.87 11.77 -58.82
N LYS A 4 20.68 12.27 -59.19
CA LYS A 4 19.97 12.34 -60.49
C LYS A 4 18.50 12.67 -60.08
N GLU A 5 17.82 13.73 -60.53
CA GLU A 5 17.03 13.84 -61.78
C GLU A 5 16.18 12.61 -62.13
N GLU A 6 14.86 12.83 -62.25
CA GLU A 6 14.11 12.44 -63.45
C GLU A 6 12.80 13.25 -63.60
N GLU A 7 12.45 13.46 -64.87
CA GLU A 7 11.54 14.44 -65.46
C GLU A 7 10.40 13.73 -66.24
N GLU A 8 9.43 14.51 -66.69
CA GLU A 8 8.52 14.32 -67.86
C GLU A 8 7.10 13.70 -67.69
N ALA A 9 6.10 14.60 -67.63
CA ALA A 9 5.20 15.02 -68.75
C ALA A 9 4.30 13.97 -69.49
N PRO A 10 3.47 14.36 -70.51
CA PRO A 10 2.08 14.87 -70.38
C PRO A 10 1.08 14.23 -71.41
N LEU A 11 -0.17 14.75 -71.52
CA LEU A 11 -1.06 14.94 -72.72
C LEU A 11 -2.55 14.94 -72.31
N ASN A 12 -3.33 16.01 -72.54
CA ASN A 12 -4.24 16.30 -73.69
C ASN A 12 -5.51 15.39 -73.74
N ASP A 13 -6.72 15.78 -74.18
CA ASP A 13 -7.13 16.73 -75.23
C ASP A 13 -8.56 17.31 -75.03
N ASP A 14 -8.77 18.48 -75.64
CA ASP A 14 -10.03 19.16 -75.96
C ASP A 14 -10.98 18.34 -76.86
N VAL A 15 -12.32 18.50 -76.72
CA VAL A 15 -13.24 18.52 -77.89
C VAL A 15 -14.48 19.40 -77.61
N SER A 16 -14.68 20.36 -78.50
CA SER A 16 -15.85 21.20 -78.72
C SER A 16 -16.79 20.61 -79.79
N ARG A 17 -18.12 20.87 -79.71
CA ARG A 17 -19.01 21.15 -80.87
C ARG A 17 -20.50 21.23 -80.49
N GLY A 18 -21.20 22.18 -81.12
CA GLY A 18 -22.66 22.07 -81.33
C GLY A 18 -23.41 23.40 -81.33
N SER A 19 -23.36 24.13 -82.45
CA SER A 19 -24.31 25.20 -82.78
C SER A 19 -25.56 24.59 -83.44
N ASP A 20 -26.78 24.92 -82.99
CA ASP A 20 -27.86 25.31 -83.91
C ASP A 20 -29.06 25.99 -83.22
N SER A 21 -29.58 26.98 -83.93
CA SER A 21 -30.89 27.64 -84.02
C SER A 21 -31.95 27.54 -82.90
N GLY A 22 -32.60 28.68 -82.66
CA GLY A 22 -33.98 28.72 -82.14
C GLY A 22 -34.25 29.84 -81.14
N GLU A 23 -34.56 31.04 -81.64
CA GLU A 23 -35.04 32.16 -80.86
C GLU A 23 -36.45 31.87 -80.32
N PHE A 24 -36.61 31.68 -79.00
CA PHE A 24 -37.91 31.88 -78.33
C PHE A 24 -37.69 32.36 -76.90
N THR A 25 -38.25 33.54 -76.64
CA THR A 25 -38.20 34.31 -75.41
C THR A 25 -38.69 33.51 -74.20
N ARG A 26 -37.77 33.22 -73.26
CA ARG A 26 -38.14 32.79 -71.90
C ARG A 26 -37.58 33.81 -70.91
N SER A 27 -38.50 34.52 -70.26
CA SER A 27 -38.24 35.41 -69.13
C SER A 27 -37.33 34.69 -68.10
N TYR A 28 -36.08 35.13 -67.99
CA TYR A 28 -35.22 34.73 -66.89
C TYR A 28 -35.69 35.49 -65.65
N ASN A 29 -36.58 34.85 -64.88
CA ASN A 29 -36.71 35.20 -63.48
C ASN A 29 -35.36 34.91 -62.81
N TYR A 30 -34.61 35.96 -62.52
CA TYR A 30 -33.43 35.87 -61.66
C TYR A 30 -33.91 35.47 -60.26
N VAL A 31 -34.02 34.17 -60.02
CA VAL A 31 -34.19 33.65 -58.66
C VAL A 31 -32.88 33.94 -57.96
N HIS A 32 -32.86 34.97 -57.11
CA HIS A 32 -31.82 35.09 -56.11
C HIS A 32 -31.83 33.81 -55.28
N THR A 33 -30.92 32.88 -55.56
CA THR A 33 -30.58 31.84 -54.60
C THR A 33 -29.97 32.56 -53.40
N ARG A 34 -30.79 32.87 -52.39
CA ARG A 34 -30.29 33.23 -51.07
C ARG A 34 -29.45 32.03 -50.62
N ARG A 35 -28.12 32.14 -50.67
CA ARG A 35 -27.26 31.24 -49.90
C ARG A 35 -27.80 31.29 -48.47
N PRO A 36 -28.19 30.16 -47.85
CA PRO A 36 -28.69 30.23 -46.50
C PRO A 36 -27.56 30.80 -45.65
N ARG A 37 -27.83 31.89 -44.92
CA ARG A 37 -26.98 32.41 -43.85
C ARG A 37 -26.97 31.38 -42.71
N ARG A 38 -26.41 30.20 -42.97
CA ARG A 38 -26.29 29.08 -42.01
C ARG A 38 -24.89 29.01 -41.39
N GLY A 39 -24.21 30.15 -41.30
CA GLY A 39 -22.75 30.19 -41.16
C GLY A 39 -22.18 30.69 -39.82
N TRP A 40 -22.99 31.25 -38.92
CA TRP A 40 -22.44 31.86 -37.69
C TRP A 40 -23.12 31.41 -36.39
N CYS A 41 -24.45 31.38 -36.33
CA CYS A 41 -25.16 30.88 -35.14
C CYS A 41 -24.92 29.37 -34.90
N ASN A 42 -24.81 28.57 -35.96
CA ASN A 42 -24.50 27.14 -35.83
C ASN A 42 -23.06 26.90 -35.39
N CYS A 43 -22.10 27.69 -35.86
CA CYS A 43 -20.70 27.60 -35.42
C CYS A 43 -20.55 28.04 -33.96
N LEU A 44 -21.23 29.12 -33.56
CA LEU A 44 -21.25 29.59 -32.16
C LEU A 44 -21.91 28.56 -31.23
N GLY A 45 -23.01 27.93 -31.66
CA GLY A 45 -23.65 26.86 -30.90
C GLY A 45 -22.77 25.62 -30.74
N MET A 46 -22.05 25.24 -31.80
CA MET A 46 -21.08 24.13 -31.75
C MET A 46 -19.88 24.46 -30.85
N THR A 47 -19.33 25.67 -30.91
CA THR A 47 -18.21 26.06 -30.04
C THR A 47 -18.62 26.12 -28.58
N VAL A 48 -19.80 26.68 -28.27
CA VAL A 48 -20.33 26.71 -26.90
C VAL A 48 -20.59 25.29 -26.37
N SER A 49 -21.14 24.39 -27.21
CA SER A 49 -21.37 23.00 -26.83
C SER A 49 -20.05 22.26 -26.56
N PHE A 50 -19.04 22.48 -27.40
CA PHE A 50 -17.71 21.88 -27.23
C PHE A 50 -17.02 22.39 -25.95
N LEU A 51 -17.08 23.69 -25.68
CA LEU A 51 -16.57 24.28 -24.45
C LEU A 51 -17.32 23.76 -23.21
N ALA A 52 -18.64 23.63 -23.29
CA ALA A 52 -19.44 23.06 -22.21
C ALA A 52 -19.05 21.59 -21.93
N ILE A 53 -18.84 20.78 -22.97
CA ILE A 53 -18.38 19.38 -22.82
C ILE A 53 -16.99 19.34 -22.17
N ILE A 54 -16.05 20.21 -22.56
CA ILE A 54 -14.72 20.28 -21.94
C ILE A 54 -14.84 20.65 -20.46
N ILE A 55 -15.65 21.65 -20.13
CA ILE A 55 -15.84 22.11 -18.75
C ILE A 55 -16.50 21.00 -17.92
N ILE A 56 -17.58 20.37 -18.43
CA ILE A 56 -18.28 19.28 -17.73
C ILE A 56 -17.32 18.09 -17.55
N SER A 57 -16.57 17.71 -18.58
CA SER A 57 -15.58 16.63 -18.48
C SER A 57 -14.49 16.95 -17.46
N GLY A 58 -13.98 18.19 -17.44
CA GLY A 58 -13.01 18.64 -16.44
C GLY A 58 -13.56 18.65 -15.02
N LEU A 59 -14.81 19.08 -14.83
CA LEU A 59 -15.49 19.07 -13.54
C LEU A 59 -15.79 17.64 -13.07
N CYS A 60 -16.25 16.75 -13.97
CA CYS A 60 -16.45 15.34 -13.69
C CYS A 60 -15.13 14.66 -13.33
N GLY A 61 -14.05 14.92 -14.07
CA GLY A 61 -12.72 14.40 -13.76
C GLY A 61 -12.19 14.89 -12.42
N ALA A 62 -12.36 16.18 -12.11
CA ALA A 62 -11.99 16.74 -10.82
C ALA A 62 -12.82 16.15 -9.67
N TRP A 63 -14.14 15.98 -9.86
CA TRP A 63 -15.04 15.40 -8.88
C TRP A 63 -14.70 13.92 -8.63
N ILE A 64 -14.45 13.14 -9.69
CA ILE A 64 -14.02 11.74 -9.57
C ILE A 64 -12.67 11.66 -8.83
N SER A 65 -11.70 12.49 -9.21
CA SER A 65 -10.41 12.52 -8.52
C SER A 65 -10.54 12.88 -7.04
N PHE A 66 -11.31 13.91 -6.69
CA PHE A 66 -11.48 14.31 -5.29
C PHE A 66 -12.28 13.29 -4.46
N TYR A 67 -13.27 12.64 -5.05
CA TYR A 67 -14.18 11.74 -4.34
C TYR A 67 -13.65 10.30 -4.25
N PHE A 68 -12.92 9.83 -5.26
CA PHE A 68 -12.48 8.42 -5.34
C PHE A 68 -10.98 8.21 -5.10
N LEU A 69 -10.13 9.25 -5.12
CA LEU A 69 -8.71 9.07 -4.83
C LEU A 69 -8.41 9.28 -3.35
N ASN A 70 -8.87 8.35 -2.49
CA ASN A 70 -8.20 8.15 -1.21
C ASN A 70 -6.87 7.41 -1.46
N ILE A 71 -5.88 8.16 -1.94
CA ILE A 71 -4.57 7.63 -2.37
C ILE A 71 -3.95 6.81 -1.23
N ASP A 72 -4.01 7.33 0.00
CA ASP A 72 -3.46 6.66 1.18
C ASP A 72 -4.10 5.28 1.39
N GLN A 73 -5.44 5.20 1.39
CA GLN A 73 -6.13 3.91 1.58
C GLN A 73 -5.87 2.94 0.43
N ASN A 74 -5.86 3.43 -0.81
CA ASN A 74 -5.58 2.61 -1.99
C ASN A 74 -4.14 2.07 -1.99
N CYS A 75 -3.17 2.90 -1.62
CA CYS A 75 -1.77 2.49 -1.45
C CYS A 75 -1.63 1.48 -0.30
N ALA A 76 -2.33 1.68 0.81
CA ALA A 76 -2.33 0.75 1.92
C ALA A 76 -2.93 -0.61 1.52
N ALA A 77 -4.06 -0.60 0.81
CA ALA A 77 -4.70 -1.81 0.29
C ALA A 77 -3.80 -2.54 -0.70
N HIS A 78 -3.14 -1.83 -1.62
CA HIS A 78 -2.23 -2.44 -2.59
C HIS A 78 -0.98 -3.07 -1.94
N THR A 79 -0.42 -2.43 -0.91
CA THR A 79 0.78 -2.91 -0.20
C THR A 79 0.50 -3.98 0.86
N THR A 80 -0.78 -4.25 1.16
CA THR A 80 -1.21 -5.25 2.16
C THR A 80 -1.97 -6.41 1.49
N GLN A 81 -1.79 -6.60 0.18
CA GLN A 81 -2.43 -7.71 -0.54
C GLN A 81 -1.81 -9.04 -0.13
N TRP A 82 -2.67 -10.02 0.15
CA TRP A 82 -2.28 -11.41 0.33
C TRP A 82 -2.66 -12.21 -0.91
N TYR A 83 -1.78 -13.10 -1.37
CA TYR A 83 -2.09 -13.94 -2.53
C TYR A 83 -2.75 -15.24 -2.07
N VAL A 84 -3.99 -15.45 -2.49
CA VAL A 84 -4.68 -16.74 -2.42
C VAL A 84 -4.84 -17.23 -3.86
N GLU A 85 -4.48 -18.48 -4.14
CA GLU A 85 -4.49 -19.04 -5.50
C GLU A 85 -5.79 -18.70 -6.26
N GLY A 86 -5.66 -17.90 -7.31
CA GLY A 86 -6.76 -17.55 -8.21
C GLY A 86 -7.69 -16.41 -7.77
N ILE A 87 -7.51 -15.82 -6.59
CA ILE A 87 -8.28 -14.65 -6.13
C ILE A 87 -7.35 -13.59 -5.54
N LEU A 88 -7.25 -12.44 -6.20
CA LEU A 88 -6.69 -11.23 -5.60
C LEU A 88 -7.69 -10.73 -4.55
N THR A 89 -7.53 -11.15 -3.29
CA THR A 89 -8.28 -10.57 -2.18
C THR A 89 -7.46 -9.44 -1.55
N TRP A 90 -8.12 -8.32 -1.27
CA TRP A 90 -7.54 -7.11 -0.65
C TRP A 90 -8.05 -6.90 0.77
N ALA A 91 -8.38 -7.98 1.47
CA ALA A 91 -9.08 -7.90 2.74
C ALA A 91 -8.09 -8.06 3.90
N ALA A 92 -7.34 -7.00 4.18
CA ALA A 92 -6.84 -6.78 5.51
C ALA A 92 -7.98 -6.12 6.31
N PRO A 93 -8.63 -6.81 7.27
CA PRO A 93 -9.86 -6.31 7.92
C PRO A 93 -9.66 -4.96 8.62
N LEU A 94 -8.43 -4.71 9.06
CA LEU A 94 -8.01 -3.43 9.61
C LEU A 94 -8.35 -2.24 8.69
N LEU A 95 -8.28 -2.41 7.37
CA LEU A 95 -8.53 -1.34 6.40
C LEU A 95 -10.01 -0.93 6.31
N ASP A 96 -10.92 -1.74 6.84
CA ASP A 96 -12.35 -1.39 6.90
C ASP A 96 -12.66 -0.50 8.12
N ASP A 97 -11.90 -0.67 9.21
CA ASP A 97 -12.08 0.05 10.47
C ASP A 97 -11.14 1.26 10.62
N VAL A 98 -9.98 1.23 9.97
CA VAL A 98 -8.91 2.22 10.13
C VAL A 98 -8.64 2.93 8.81
N GLU A 99 -8.83 4.25 8.83
CA GLU A 99 -8.37 5.11 7.75
C GLU A 99 -6.84 5.26 7.83
N ILE A 100 -6.15 4.62 6.89
CA ILE A 100 -4.70 4.73 6.77
C ILE A 100 -4.37 6.10 6.20
N LYS A 101 -3.43 6.78 6.87
CA LYS A 101 -2.88 8.05 6.46
C LYS A 101 -1.38 7.97 6.40
N TYR A 102 -0.80 8.63 5.40
CA TYR A 102 0.65 8.75 5.27
C TYR A 102 1.08 10.16 5.67
N ALA A 103 2.12 10.24 6.49
CA ALA A 103 2.70 11.51 6.90
C ALA A 103 4.22 11.42 7.01
N PHE A 104 4.89 12.56 6.76
CA PHE A 104 6.32 12.65 6.99
C PHE A 104 6.65 12.47 8.48
N LYS A 105 7.59 11.57 8.77
CA LYS A 105 8.21 11.36 10.07
C LYS A 105 9.69 11.57 9.96
N GLU A 106 10.24 12.29 10.93
CA GLU A 106 11.68 12.44 11.08
C GLU A 106 12.19 11.29 11.94
N PHE A 107 13.18 10.57 11.43
CA PHE A 107 13.84 9.51 12.17
C PHE A 107 14.91 10.13 13.05
N ASP A 108 14.86 9.82 14.35
CA ASP A 108 15.94 10.12 15.28
C ASP A 108 17.12 9.17 14.99
N GLY A 109 18.03 9.65 14.14
CA GLY A 109 19.20 8.93 13.69
C GLY A 109 20.46 9.28 14.47
N ASN A 110 20.36 9.92 15.64
CA ASN A 110 21.55 10.35 16.37
C ASN A 110 22.45 9.15 16.67
N PHE A 111 23.68 9.15 16.16
CA PHE A 111 24.54 7.98 16.30
C PHE A 111 25.02 7.78 17.74
N MET A 112 25.36 8.85 18.44
CA MET A 112 26.01 8.79 19.76
C MET A 112 25.00 8.88 20.92
N ASP A 113 24.00 9.75 20.80
CA ASP A 113 23.01 9.95 21.84
C ASP A 113 21.89 8.91 21.71
N GLU A 114 21.65 8.16 22.78
CA GLU A 114 20.64 7.12 22.81
C GLU A 114 19.29 7.66 23.30
N ASN A 115 18.22 7.32 22.57
CA ASN A 115 16.87 7.39 23.10
C ASN A 115 16.52 6.11 23.89
N VAL A 116 15.35 6.12 24.55
CA VAL A 116 14.93 5.01 25.43
C VAL A 116 14.92 3.64 24.74
N TYR A 117 14.65 3.56 23.44
CA TYR A 117 14.55 2.29 22.72
C TYR A 117 15.91 1.62 22.49
N ARG A 118 17.01 2.37 22.61
CA ARG A 118 18.38 1.92 22.33
C ARG A 118 19.19 1.55 23.57
N GLN A 119 18.72 1.96 24.75
CA GLN A 119 19.40 1.71 26.01
C GLN A 119 19.42 0.22 26.38
N ASN A 120 20.35 -0.14 27.26
CA ASN A 120 20.40 -1.49 27.86
C ASN A 120 19.11 -1.83 28.61
N GLY A 121 18.83 -3.13 28.73
CA GLY A 121 17.62 -3.63 29.37
C GLY A 121 17.36 -3.06 30.76
N SER A 122 16.17 -2.49 30.93
CA SER A 122 15.65 -1.94 32.18
C SER A 122 14.12 -1.93 32.12
N SER A 123 13.47 -1.71 33.27
CA SER A 123 12.00 -1.60 33.32
C SER A 123 11.45 -0.43 32.51
N GLU A 124 12.19 0.68 32.41
CA GLU A 124 11.79 1.84 31.61
C GLU A 124 11.86 1.51 30.12
N VAL A 125 12.94 0.84 29.69
CA VAL A 125 13.09 0.40 28.30
C VAL A 125 12.00 -0.61 27.95
N ASP A 126 11.74 -1.59 28.82
CA ASP A 126 10.68 -2.57 28.58
C ASP A 126 9.31 -1.91 28.47
N ALA A 127 8.97 -0.97 29.36
CA ALA A 127 7.71 -0.23 29.27
C ALA A 127 7.59 0.58 27.96
N ALA A 128 8.69 1.18 27.49
CA ALA A 128 8.69 1.90 26.22
C ALA A 128 8.43 0.96 25.04
N TRP A 129 9.06 -0.22 25.02
CA TRP A 129 8.82 -1.22 23.98
C TRP A 129 7.42 -1.84 24.08
N GLU A 130 6.92 -2.14 25.28
CA GLU A 130 5.56 -2.64 25.52
C GLU A 130 4.49 -1.66 25.03
N ALA A 131 4.72 -0.35 25.18
CA ALA A 131 3.84 0.69 24.66
C ALA A 131 3.74 0.69 23.12
N LEU A 132 4.69 0.07 22.41
CA LEU A 132 4.60 -0.18 20.98
C LEU A 132 3.71 -1.38 20.64
N GLY A 133 3.19 -2.15 21.60
CA GLY A 133 2.38 -3.33 21.31
C GLY A 133 3.18 -4.57 20.92
N VAL A 134 4.46 -4.63 21.30
CA VAL A 134 5.37 -5.78 21.04
C VAL A 134 4.95 -7.07 21.75
N ASP A 135 4.03 -6.98 22.71
CA ASP A 135 3.51 -8.09 23.50
C ASP A 135 1.98 -8.24 23.37
N TYR A 136 1.39 -7.71 22.28
CA TYR A 136 -0.02 -7.93 22.00
C TYR A 136 -0.33 -9.39 21.68
N ARG A 137 -1.41 -9.88 22.28
CA ARG A 137 -1.93 -11.24 22.09
C ARG A 137 -2.60 -11.40 20.73
N ALA A 138 -2.87 -12.64 20.36
CA ALA A 138 -3.75 -12.92 19.24
C ALA A 138 -5.14 -12.33 19.50
N GLY A 139 -5.73 -11.74 18.48
CA GLY A 139 -7.13 -11.32 18.43
C GLY A 139 -8.00 -12.32 17.69
N VAL A 140 -9.29 -12.00 17.56
CA VAL A 140 -10.24 -12.81 16.77
C VAL A 140 -10.85 -11.96 15.67
N ILE A 141 -10.71 -12.40 14.42
CA ILE A 141 -11.44 -11.84 13.26
C ILE A 141 -12.57 -12.77 12.84
N SER A 142 -13.53 -12.26 12.08
CA SER A 142 -14.63 -13.08 11.59
C SER A 142 -14.14 -14.20 10.65
N TYR A 143 -14.98 -15.22 10.44
CA TYR A 143 -14.64 -16.29 9.51
C TYR A 143 -14.51 -15.77 8.07
N GLU A 144 -15.39 -14.85 7.67
CA GLU A 144 -15.35 -14.21 6.35
C GLU A 144 -14.07 -13.41 6.14
N ASP A 145 -13.70 -12.59 7.13
CA ASP A 145 -12.46 -11.81 7.12
C ASP A 145 -11.23 -12.70 7.01
N GLY A 146 -11.19 -13.81 7.78
CA GLY A 146 -10.06 -14.73 7.73
C GLY A 146 -9.93 -15.42 6.38
N LEU A 147 -11.03 -15.89 5.79
CA LEU A 147 -11.00 -16.44 4.42
C LEU A 147 -10.52 -15.40 3.40
N ALA A 148 -10.99 -14.16 3.53
CA ALA A 148 -10.59 -13.06 2.65
C ALA A 148 -9.12 -12.66 2.86
N SER A 149 -8.56 -12.87 4.05
CA SER A 149 -7.12 -12.76 4.37
C SER A 149 -6.30 -14.01 3.99
N GLY A 150 -6.90 -15.01 3.34
CA GLY A 150 -6.20 -16.21 2.87
C GLY A 150 -5.97 -17.28 3.92
N LEU A 151 -6.66 -17.19 5.05
CA LEU A 151 -6.72 -18.27 6.04
C LEU A 151 -7.68 -19.35 5.54
N ASP A 152 -7.43 -20.58 5.94
CA ASP A 152 -8.28 -21.72 5.64
C ASP A 152 -8.58 -22.55 6.89
N ALA A 153 -9.26 -23.67 6.70
CA ALA A 153 -9.70 -24.51 7.80
C ALA A 153 -8.56 -25.12 8.65
N SER A 154 -7.31 -25.11 8.18
CA SER A 154 -6.12 -25.54 8.94
C SER A 154 -5.66 -24.52 9.98
N PHE A 155 -6.09 -23.25 9.87
CA PHE A 155 -5.77 -22.21 10.83
C PHE A 155 -6.62 -22.32 12.09
N VAL A 156 -6.05 -21.88 13.22
CA VAL A 156 -6.68 -21.95 14.54
C VAL A 156 -7.93 -21.08 14.57
N GLN A 157 -9.04 -21.69 14.98
CA GLN A 157 -10.35 -21.04 15.05
C GLN A 157 -10.89 -21.05 16.48
N ARG A 158 -11.70 -20.05 16.79
CA ARG A 158 -12.51 -19.98 18.01
C ARG A 158 -13.74 -20.88 17.83
N SER A 159 -14.14 -21.57 18.89
CA SER A 159 -15.35 -22.40 18.91
C SER A 159 -16.61 -21.57 18.58
N GLU A 160 -17.55 -22.16 17.85
CA GLU A 160 -18.82 -21.50 17.47
C GLU A 160 -19.63 -21.05 18.69
N LYS A 161 -19.50 -21.76 19.83
CA LYS A 161 -20.12 -21.40 21.11
C LYS A 161 -19.77 -19.98 21.56
N TYR A 162 -18.58 -19.49 21.19
CA TYR A 162 -18.08 -18.17 21.54
C TYR A 162 -18.11 -17.18 20.37
N GLY A 163 -18.82 -17.52 19.28
CA GLY A 163 -19.01 -16.65 18.11
C GLY A 163 -18.10 -16.97 16.92
N GLY A 164 -17.31 -18.05 16.96
CA GLY A 164 -16.49 -18.48 15.82
C GLY A 164 -15.38 -17.50 15.43
N GLY A 165 -14.74 -17.72 14.29
CA GLY A 165 -13.71 -16.84 13.73
C GLY A 165 -12.27 -17.33 13.90
N PHE A 166 -11.32 -16.62 13.31
CA PHE A 166 -9.90 -16.99 13.28
C PHE A 166 -9.10 -16.27 14.35
N LEU A 167 -8.16 -16.99 14.97
CA LEU A 167 -7.18 -16.40 15.87
C LEU A 167 -6.03 -15.84 15.03
N VAL A 168 -5.77 -14.55 15.16
CA VAL A 168 -4.78 -13.85 14.32
C VAL A 168 -3.94 -12.86 15.12
N ASN A 169 -2.71 -12.64 14.68
CA ASN A 169 -1.91 -11.51 15.10
C ASN A 169 -1.87 -10.46 13.98
N VAL A 170 -1.79 -9.19 14.37
CA VAL A 170 -1.51 -8.13 13.41
C VAL A 170 -0.03 -8.20 13.05
N GLU A 171 0.31 -8.48 11.78
CA GLU A 171 1.70 -8.72 11.36
C GLU A 171 2.66 -7.61 11.77
N GLY A 172 2.24 -6.34 11.66
CA GLY A 172 3.07 -5.20 12.11
C GLY A 172 3.48 -5.28 13.58
N MET A 173 2.59 -5.75 14.46
CA MET A 173 2.90 -5.95 15.88
C MET A 173 3.81 -7.17 16.07
N HIS A 174 3.61 -8.24 15.29
CA HIS A 174 4.51 -9.39 15.30
C HIS A 174 5.93 -9.01 14.83
N HIS A 175 6.08 -8.13 13.83
CA HIS A 175 7.40 -7.66 13.38
C HIS A 175 8.13 -6.90 14.51
N LEU A 176 7.41 -6.08 15.27
CA LEU A 176 7.96 -5.39 16.43
C LEU A 176 8.26 -6.35 17.58
N HIS A 177 7.43 -7.37 17.82
CA HIS A 177 7.74 -8.46 18.75
C HIS A 177 9.08 -9.14 18.40
N CYS A 178 9.26 -9.50 17.13
CA CYS A 178 10.49 -10.10 16.61
C CYS A 178 11.70 -9.19 16.88
N LEU A 179 11.55 -7.89 16.58
CA LEU A 179 12.63 -6.91 16.79
C LEU A 179 12.98 -6.77 18.27
N ASN A 180 11.97 -6.73 19.16
CA ASN A 180 12.18 -6.68 20.60
C ASN A 180 12.88 -7.95 21.12
N LEU A 181 12.54 -9.14 20.61
CA LEU A 181 13.24 -10.36 20.98
C LEU A 181 14.71 -10.33 20.56
N VAL A 182 15.01 -9.85 19.35
CA VAL A 182 16.40 -9.66 18.88
C VAL A 182 17.13 -8.67 19.80
N ARG A 183 16.54 -7.52 20.12
CA ARG A 183 17.09 -6.52 21.07
C ARG A 183 17.42 -7.16 22.41
N LYS A 184 16.47 -7.91 23.01
CA LYS A 184 16.66 -8.59 24.29
C LYS A 184 17.75 -9.68 24.23
N SER A 185 18.00 -10.22 23.03
CA SER A 185 18.98 -11.28 22.79
C SER A 185 20.38 -10.77 22.42
N LEU A 186 20.57 -9.46 22.25
CA LEU A 186 21.90 -8.88 22.03
C LEU A 186 22.83 -9.23 23.19
N TYR A 187 24.12 -9.44 22.91
CA TYR A 187 25.07 -9.96 23.90
C TYR A 187 25.14 -9.13 25.19
N PHE A 188 24.91 -7.81 25.09
CA PHE A 188 24.92 -6.89 26.24
C PHE A 188 23.59 -6.85 27.01
N ASN A 189 22.51 -7.42 26.47
CA ASN A 189 21.19 -7.52 27.09
C ASN A 189 20.87 -8.94 27.57
N TYR A 190 21.50 -9.95 26.98
CA TYR A 190 21.12 -11.36 27.13
C TYR A 190 21.11 -11.83 28.59
N ASP A 191 22.17 -11.57 29.35
CA ASP A 191 22.27 -12.04 30.74
C ASP A 191 21.19 -11.42 31.64
N HIS A 192 20.81 -10.16 31.39
CA HIS A 192 19.74 -9.48 32.11
C HIS A 192 18.38 -10.18 31.89
N TYR A 193 17.99 -10.38 30.63
CA TYR A 193 16.68 -11.00 30.33
C TYR A 193 16.64 -12.49 30.62
N LYS A 194 17.77 -13.18 30.50
CA LYS A 194 17.92 -14.57 30.95
C LYS A 194 17.70 -14.71 32.45
N ALA A 195 18.20 -13.76 33.25
CA ALA A 195 17.99 -13.77 34.70
C ALA A 195 16.52 -13.51 35.08
N ILE A 196 15.79 -12.70 34.30
CA ILE A 196 14.35 -12.48 34.46
C ILE A 196 13.55 -13.75 34.09
N GLY A 197 13.95 -14.43 33.02
CA GLY A 197 13.40 -15.74 32.64
C GLY A 197 11.92 -15.72 32.27
N LYS A 198 11.48 -14.69 31.51
CA LYS A 198 10.10 -14.53 31.05
C LYS A 198 9.98 -14.66 29.52
N HIS A 199 8.77 -14.91 29.03
CA HIS A 199 8.44 -14.95 27.60
C HIS A 199 9.33 -15.96 26.85
N ALA A 200 9.95 -15.56 25.73
CA ALA A 200 10.85 -16.42 24.98
C ALA A 200 12.01 -16.99 25.81
N PHE A 201 12.43 -16.33 26.89
CA PHE A 201 13.52 -16.81 27.76
C PHE A 201 13.08 -17.96 28.69
N GLU A 202 11.79 -18.30 28.74
CA GLU A 202 11.29 -19.53 29.39
C GLU A 202 11.54 -20.79 28.55
N ASN A 203 11.79 -20.60 27.25
CA ASN A 203 12.03 -21.69 26.32
C ASN A 203 13.30 -22.47 26.69
N LYS A 204 13.18 -23.80 26.69
CA LYS A 204 14.27 -24.71 27.04
C LYS A 204 14.97 -25.24 25.80
N GLY A 205 16.23 -25.65 25.96
CA GLY A 205 17.02 -26.27 24.90
C GLY A 205 17.28 -25.30 23.74
N ASP A 206 17.13 -25.80 22.52
CA ASP A 206 17.39 -25.06 21.28
C ASP A 206 16.21 -24.18 20.84
N VAL A 207 15.05 -24.27 21.51
CA VAL A 207 13.83 -23.51 21.16
C VAL A 207 14.06 -22.01 21.24
N PHE A 208 14.78 -21.52 22.26
CA PHE A 208 15.12 -20.10 22.36
C PHE A 208 15.94 -19.64 21.16
N GLN A 209 17.01 -20.37 20.82
CA GLN A 209 17.87 -20.05 19.68
C GLN A 209 17.10 -20.06 18.36
N ARG A 210 16.22 -21.04 18.16
CA ARG A 210 15.35 -21.12 16.97
C ARG A 210 14.40 -19.93 16.89
N HIS A 211 13.79 -19.54 18.01
CA HIS A 211 12.88 -18.40 18.05
C HIS A 211 13.61 -17.10 17.68
N VAL A 212 14.78 -16.82 18.29
CA VAL A 212 15.59 -15.64 17.94
C VAL A 212 16.01 -15.66 16.47
N SER A 213 16.44 -16.82 15.95
CA SER A 213 16.83 -16.96 14.54
C SER A 213 15.67 -16.76 13.58
N HIS A 214 14.48 -17.26 13.92
CA HIS A 214 13.26 -17.03 13.15
C HIS A 214 12.91 -15.54 13.14
N CYS A 215 12.88 -14.89 14.32
CA CYS A 215 12.57 -13.47 14.43
C CYS A 215 13.55 -12.60 13.63
N LEU A 216 14.85 -12.94 13.65
CA LEU A 216 15.86 -12.25 12.84
C LEU A 216 15.55 -12.37 11.34
N ASP A 217 15.20 -13.57 10.86
CA ASP A 217 14.89 -13.80 9.45
C ASP A 217 13.57 -13.14 9.03
N THR A 218 12.55 -13.17 9.89
CA THR A 218 11.26 -12.47 9.65
C THR A 218 11.49 -10.97 9.44
N ILE A 219 12.29 -10.32 10.30
CA ILE A 219 12.63 -8.89 10.13
C ILE A 219 13.37 -8.65 8.80
N ARG A 220 14.35 -9.50 8.46
CA ARG A 220 15.06 -9.40 7.17
C ARG A 220 14.08 -9.48 5.99
N GLN A 221 13.15 -10.44 6.00
CA GLN A 221 12.16 -10.62 4.94
C GLN A 221 11.26 -9.39 4.80
N VAL A 222 10.77 -8.84 5.92
CA VAL A 222 9.91 -7.65 5.92
C VAL A 222 10.64 -6.42 5.37
N LEU A 223 11.90 -6.21 5.76
CA LEU A 223 12.73 -5.10 5.25
C LEU A 223 13.03 -5.24 3.75
N MET A 224 13.15 -6.47 3.24
CA MET A 224 13.33 -6.72 1.80
C MET A 224 12.02 -6.59 1.02
N CYS A 225 10.90 -6.99 1.60
CA CYS A 225 9.57 -6.86 1.01
C CYS A 225 9.15 -5.39 0.91
N ASN A 226 9.46 -4.60 1.94
CA ASN A 226 9.17 -3.17 2.03
C ASN A 226 10.45 -2.34 1.89
N VAL A 227 11.29 -2.70 0.91
CA VAL A 227 12.58 -2.03 0.71
C VAL A 227 12.40 -0.53 0.49
N ASP A 228 13.08 0.26 1.32
CA ASP A 228 13.09 1.71 1.17
C ASP A 228 13.96 2.11 -0.02
N THR A 229 13.38 2.89 -0.94
CA THR A 229 14.05 3.38 -2.15
C THR A 229 14.63 4.78 -1.98
N ALA A 230 14.52 5.39 -0.80
CA ALA A 230 15.19 6.65 -0.48
C ALA A 230 16.71 6.48 -0.36
N VAL A 231 17.43 7.60 -0.29
CA VAL A 231 18.90 7.62 -0.19
C VAL A 231 19.34 8.25 1.13
N LEU A 232 20.45 7.73 1.67
CA LEU A 232 21.15 8.27 2.83
C LEU A 232 22.39 9.04 2.34
N GLY A 233 22.52 10.30 2.76
CA GLY A 233 23.66 11.16 2.41
C GLY A 233 24.75 11.19 3.47
N GLN A 234 25.78 12.00 3.22
CA GLN A 234 26.83 12.32 4.19
C GLN A 234 26.87 13.83 4.45
N VAL A 235 27.27 14.21 5.66
CA VAL A 235 27.54 15.58 6.09
C VAL A 235 28.99 15.73 6.54
N TRP A 236 29.50 16.96 6.54
CA TRP A 236 30.79 17.27 7.18
C TRP A 236 30.58 17.37 8.70
N ALA A 237 31.09 16.39 9.43
CA ALA A 237 31.13 16.36 10.88
C ALA A 237 32.50 16.83 11.39
N SER A 238 32.57 17.17 12.69
CA SER A 238 33.76 17.72 13.36
C SER A 238 34.21 19.09 12.80
N LYS A 239 34.10 20.14 13.63
CA LYS A 239 34.43 21.51 13.21
C LYS A 239 35.92 21.74 13.02
N ASP A 240 36.73 21.09 13.86
CA ASP A 240 38.18 21.31 13.91
C ASP A 240 38.95 20.43 12.92
N ASP A 241 38.38 19.28 12.55
CA ASP A 241 38.93 18.34 11.56
C ASP A 241 37.77 17.71 10.76
N PRO A 242 37.35 18.33 9.64
CA PRO A 242 36.16 17.90 8.90
C PRO A 242 36.26 16.48 8.36
N ILE A 243 35.35 15.62 8.78
CA ILE A 243 35.21 14.24 8.31
C ILE A 243 33.84 14.04 7.67
N ALA A 244 33.77 13.30 6.58
CA ALA A 244 32.49 12.89 6.00
C ALA A 244 31.85 11.82 6.89
N PHE A 245 30.62 12.05 7.35
CA PHE A 245 29.87 11.14 8.21
C PHE A 245 28.44 10.94 7.68
N PRO A 246 27.89 9.72 7.68
CA PRO A 246 26.51 9.51 7.25
C PRO A 246 25.51 10.28 8.12
N ASP A 247 24.56 10.98 7.48
CA ASP A 247 23.47 11.65 8.21
C ASP A 247 22.24 10.75 8.26
N PHE A 248 22.02 10.14 9.41
CA PHE A 248 20.89 9.25 9.66
C PHE A 248 19.58 9.97 9.98
N ASN A 249 19.62 11.31 10.18
CA ASN A 249 18.41 12.11 10.42
C ASN A 249 17.68 12.33 9.09
N THR A 250 16.82 11.38 8.77
CA THR A 250 16.13 11.32 7.49
C THR A 250 14.63 11.47 7.68
N ARG A 251 13.96 12.00 6.65
CA ARG A 251 12.50 12.23 6.67
C ARG A 251 11.82 11.24 5.75
N HIS A 252 10.93 10.46 6.32
CA HIS A 252 10.28 9.32 5.66
C HIS A 252 8.78 9.48 5.62
N MET A 253 8.13 8.99 4.56
CA MET A 253 6.68 8.92 4.50
C MET A 253 6.21 7.64 5.20
N CYS A 254 5.51 7.77 6.32
CA CYS A 254 5.12 6.63 7.15
C CYS A 254 3.60 6.52 7.27
N LYS A 255 3.09 5.28 7.36
CA LYS A 255 1.72 5.01 7.80
C LYS A 255 1.51 5.57 9.21
N ASN A 256 0.28 5.98 9.53
CA ASN A 256 -0.16 6.37 10.87
C ASN A 256 -0.16 5.17 11.84
N TYR A 257 1.04 4.76 12.25
CA TYR A 257 1.31 3.64 13.14
C TYR A 257 0.35 3.54 14.32
N GLU A 258 0.04 4.66 14.95
CA GLU A 258 -0.74 4.66 16.18
C GLU A 258 -2.18 4.21 15.98
N ALA A 259 -2.80 4.53 14.84
CA ALA A 259 -4.14 4.04 14.52
C ALA A 259 -4.15 2.51 14.33
N VAL A 260 -3.10 1.97 13.72
CA VAL A 260 -2.91 0.52 13.56
C VAL A 260 -2.66 -0.15 14.91
N ARG A 261 -1.81 0.43 15.77
CA ARG A 261 -1.52 -0.06 17.11
C ARG A 261 -2.79 -0.10 17.97
N GLU A 262 -3.56 0.99 18.01
CA GLU A 262 -4.80 1.06 18.78
C GLU A 262 -5.87 0.07 18.31
N TRP A 263 -5.96 -0.18 17.00
CA TRP A 263 -6.84 -1.21 16.47
C TRP A 263 -6.39 -2.61 16.90
N ALA A 264 -5.09 -2.90 16.78
CA ALA A 264 -4.51 -4.16 17.22
C ALA A 264 -4.70 -4.39 18.73
N GLU A 265 -4.59 -3.33 19.53
CA GLU A 265 -4.81 -3.36 20.98
C GLU A 265 -6.23 -3.83 21.32
N LYS A 266 -7.23 -3.28 20.61
CA LYS A 266 -8.66 -3.59 20.80
C LYS A 266 -9.06 -4.97 20.28
N LEU A 267 -8.36 -5.48 19.26
CA LEU A 267 -8.65 -6.78 18.66
C LEU A 267 -8.32 -7.96 19.59
N GLN A 268 -7.38 -7.77 20.53
CA GLN A 268 -6.86 -8.84 21.37
C GLN A 268 -7.95 -9.67 22.05
N ALA A 269 -7.78 -10.99 21.99
CA ALA A 269 -8.57 -11.90 22.79
C ALA A 269 -8.26 -11.70 24.29
N PRO A 270 -9.16 -12.17 25.18
CA PRO A 270 -8.87 -12.23 26.61
C PRO A 270 -7.55 -12.97 26.88
N PRO A 271 -6.87 -12.67 28.01
CA PRO A 271 -5.68 -13.38 28.44
C PRO A 271 -5.88 -14.90 28.45
N ASN A 272 -4.83 -15.65 28.10
CA ASN A 272 -4.91 -17.11 27.97
C ASN A 272 -5.36 -17.82 29.26
N ASP A 273 -5.06 -17.25 30.43
CA ASP A 273 -5.47 -17.74 31.74
C ASP A 273 -6.94 -17.48 32.08
N GLU A 274 -7.62 -16.60 31.33
CA GLU A 274 -9.05 -16.32 31.44
C GLU A 274 -9.89 -17.09 30.40
N LEU A 275 -9.26 -17.72 29.41
CA LEU A 275 -9.97 -18.44 28.35
C LEU A 275 -10.53 -19.78 28.86
N PRO A 276 -11.80 -20.11 28.56
CA PRO A 276 -12.35 -21.40 28.91
C PRO A 276 -11.67 -22.54 28.12
N PRO A 277 -11.60 -23.77 28.67
CA PRO A 277 -10.90 -24.88 28.00
C PRO A 277 -11.45 -25.26 26.62
N ASP A 278 -12.72 -24.95 26.33
CA ASP A 278 -13.40 -25.19 25.06
C ASP A 278 -13.44 -23.96 24.14
N PHE A 279 -12.60 -22.94 24.42
CA PHE A 279 -12.56 -21.69 23.65
C PHE A 279 -12.13 -21.91 22.19
N LEU A 280 -11.14 -22.78 21.96
CA LEU A 280 -10.66 -23.11 20.62
C LEU A 280 -11.50 -24.23 20.00
N LEU A 281 -11.71 -24.14 18.70
CA LEU A 281 -12.31 -25.22 17.91
C LEU A 281 -11.31 -26.37 17.83
N ILE A 282 -11.77 -27.59 18.14
CA ILE A 282 -10.94 -28.79 18.05
C ILE A 282 -10.71 -29.11 16.57
N PRO A 283 -9.45 -29.20 16.10
CA PRO A 283 -9.16 -29.50 14.71
C PRO A 283 -9.43 -30.98 14.38
N THR A 284 -9.75 -31.24 13.12
CA THR A 284 -9.72 -32.59 12.52
C THR A 284 -8.29 -33.03 12.24
N ALA A 285 -8.07 -34.33 12.02
CA ALA A 285 -6.73 -34.87 11.78
C ALA A 285 -6.08 -34.27 10.52
N GLU A 286 -6.88 -33.96 9.50
CA GLU A 286 -6.45 -33.39 8.23
C GLU A 286 -6.03 -31.92 8.34
N GLN A 287 -6.52 -31.20 9.35
CA GLN A 287 -6.19 -29.79 9.60
C GLN A 287 -4.87 -29.61 10.38
N ILE A 288 -4.33 -30.69 10.97
CA ILE A 288 -3.11 -30.62 11.75
C ILE A 288 -1.89 -30.76 10.84
N LEU A 289 -1.05 -29.72 10.81
CA LEU A 289 0.20 -29.75 10.05
C LEU A 289 1.17 -30.81 10.61
N PRO A 290 1.92 -31.52 9.74
CA PRO A 290 2.83 -32.58 10.18
C PRO A 290 4.06 -32.06 10.95
N LYS A 291 4.36 -30.77 10.82
CA LYS A 291 5.46 -30.07 11.48
C LYS A 291 5.03 -28.66 11.83
N ILE A 292 5.64 -28.10 12.87
CA ILE A 292 5.52 -26.68 13.19
C ILE A 292 6.15 -25.91 12.02
N PRO A 293 5.38 -25.01 11.38
CA PRO A 293 5.88 -24.18 10.27
C PRO A 293 6.98 -23.22 10.71
#